data_AF-A0A2V8MDQ1-F1
#
_entry.id   AF-A0A2V8MDQ1-F1
#
_cell.length_a   1.000
_cell.length_b   1.000
_cell.length_c   1.000
_cell.angle_alpha   90.00
_cell.angle_beta   90.00
_cell.angle_gamma   90.00
#
_symmetry.space_group_name_H-M   'P 1'
#
loop_
_entity.id
_entity.type
_entity.pdbx_description
1 polymer ?
#
loop_
_entity_poly.entity_id
_entity_poly.type
_entity_poly.pdbx_seq_one_letter_code
_entity_poly.pdbx_strand_id
1 'polypeptide(L)'
;MPVSLSDAGEYGENVYDYAKANDWKNADVKVAALRGVIKKVRTNVKNQSAAVDRLDTNVAALERAVTAKDRQAAMQTANQVTLDVANMTTAYKLSVPVEVTKLDYYGRELEVWAQAKDANKLQTTTREMRQTWDSLRPTIAAKSAAEAKKFDALVAQVELAKTSADYQRVAKPVLDEVDNLEKLFQ
;
A
#
# COMPACT_ATOMS: atom_id res chain seq x y z
N MET A 1 -16.09 5.68 6.60
CA MET A 1 -15.14 6.68 6.05
C MET A 1 -15.78 7.40 4.86
N PRO A 2 -15.38 8.63 4.52
CA PRO A 2 -15.80 9.30 3.29
C PRO A 2 -15.45 8.47 2.04
N VAL A 3 -16.37 8.39 1.08
CA VAL A 3 -16.14 7.71 -0.22
C VAL A 3 -14.89 8.24 -0.92
N SER A 4 -14.64 9.55 -0.82
CA SER A 4 -13.45 10.18 -1.40
C SER A 4 -12.12 9.63 -0.86
N LEU A 5 -12.07 9.16 0.39
CA LEU A 5 -10.86 8.50 0.90
C LEU A 5 -10.73 7.08 0.32
N SER A 6 -11.84 6.35 0.24
CA SER A 6 -11.87 5.03 -0.40
C SER A 6 -11.38 5.10 -1.85
N ASP A 7 -11.96 6.00 -2.64
CA ASP A 7 -11.63 6.22 -4.04
C ASP A 7 -10.15 6.62 -4.20
N ALA A 8 -9.62 7.47 -3.30
CA ALA A 8 -8.23 7.91 -3.36
C ALA A 8 -7.25 6.74 -3.13
N GLY A 9 -7.56 5.84 -2.19
CA GLY A 9 -6.78 4.63 -1.95
C GLY A 9 -6.81 3.71 -3.18
N GLU A 10 -8.02 3.40 -3.66
CA GLU A 10 -8.21 2.53 -4.84
C GLU A 10 -7.50 3.10 -6.08
N TYR A 11 -7.56 4.40 -6.31
CA TYR A 11 -6.87 5.01 -7.46
C TYR A 11 -5.36 5.02 -7.29
N GLY A 12 -4.83 5.17 -6.07
CA GLY A 12 -3.39 5.01 -5.79
C GLY A 12 -2.90 3.62 -6.18
N GLU A 13 -3.60 2.57 -5.74
CA GLU A 13 -3.27 1.19 -6.08
C GLU A 13 -3.39 0.90 -7.58
N ASN A 14 -4.45 1.38 -8.23
CA ASN A 14 -4.59 1.23 -9.68
C ASN A 14 -3.41 1.87 -10.43
N VAL A 15 -2.95 3.06 -10.03
CA VAL A 15 -1.78 3.69 -10.66
C VAL A 15 -0.52 2.86 -10.43
N TYR A 16 -0.34 2.26 -9.25
CA TYR A 16 0.77 1.35 -8.99
C TYR A 16 0.78 0.18 -9.99
N ASP A 17 -0.35 -0.49 -10.15
CA ASP A 17 -0.47 -1.66 -11.02
C ASP A 17 -0.26 -1.30 -12.49
N TYR A 18 -0.83 -0.18 -12.94
CA TYR A 18 -0.61 0.31 -14.31
C TYR A 18 0.84 0.72 -14.55
N ALA A 19 1.49 1.41 -13.61
CA ALA A 19 2.91 1.75 -13.70
C ALA A 19 3.78 0.49 -13.75
N LYS A 20 3.49 -0.50 -12.90
CA LYS A 20 4.17 -1.80 -12.90
C LYS A 20 4.08 -2.50 -14.25
N ALA A 21 2.91 -2.45 -14.90
CA ALA A 21 2.64 -3.01 -16.22
C ALA A 21 3.13 -2.12 -17.40
N ASN A 22 3.68 -0.94 -17.14
CA ASN A 22 3.99 0.10 -18.14
C ASN A 22 2.76 0.57 -18.95
N ASP A 23 1.56 0.45 -18.38
CA ASP A 23 0.31 0.93 -18.96
C ASP A 23 0.10 2.42 -18.62
N TRP A 24 0.93 3.26 -19.23
CA TRP A 24 0.95 4.69 -18.97
C TRP A 24 -0.35 5.39 -19.30
N LYS A 25 -1.10 4.87 -20.29
CA LYS A 25 -2.39 5.43 -20.67
C LYS A 25 -3.40 5.30 -19.54
N ASN A 26 -3.51 4.11 -18.94
CA ASN A 26 -4.44 3.91 -17.82
C ASN A 26 -3.90 4.51 -16.52
N ALA A 27 -2.58 4.54 -16.32
CA ALA A 27 -1.96 5.29 -15.22
C ALA A 27 -2.34 6.78 -15.25
N ASP A 28 -2.22 7.44 -16.42
CA ASP A 28 -2.62 8.84 -16.60
C ASP A 28 -4.11 9.08 -16.27
N VAL A 29 -4.99 8.20 -16.76
CA VAL A 29 -6.43 8.27 -16.47
C VAL A 29 -6.70 8.20 -14.96
N LYS A 30 -6.04 7.29 -14.26
CA LYS A 30 -6.22 7.13 -12.81
C LYS A 30 -5.58 8.25 -12.00
N VAL A 31 -4.44 8.80 -12.42
CA VAL A 31 -3.86 10.01 -11.80
C VAL A 31 -4.83 11.18 -11.94
N ALA A 32 -5.46 11.38 -13.11
CA ALA A 32 -6.44 12.44 -13.30
C ALA A 32 -7.67 12.24 -12.38
N ALA A 33 -8.17 11.01 -12.27
CA ALA A 33 -9.27 10.66 -11.36
C ALA A 33 -8.89 10.92 -9.89
N LEU A 34 -7.69 10.50 -9.48
CA LEU A 34 -7.13 10.74 -8.15
C LEU A 34 -7.06 12.23 -7.82
N ARG A 35 -6.49 13.05 -8.72
CA ARG A 35 -6.48 14.52 -8.57
C ARG A 35 -7.88 15.11 -8.38
N GLY A 36 -8.87 14.59 -9.11
CA GLY A 36 -10.28 15.00 -8.95
C GLY A 36 -10.85 14.66 -7.57
N VAL A 37 -10.56 13.45 -7.07
CA VAL A 37 -11.02 12.98 -5.76
C VAL A 37 -10.34 13.69 -4.60
N ILE A 38 -9.06 14.02 -4.71
CA ILE A 38 -8.31 14.73 -3.66
C ILE A 38 -8.95 16.07 -3.30
N LYS A 39 -9.53 16.79 -4.27
CA LYS A 39 -10.31 18.01 -4.00
C LYS A 39 -11.48 17.75 -3.05
N LYS A 40 -12.16 16.60 -3.21
CA LYS A 40 -13.24 16.16 -2.31
C LYS A 40 -12.70 15.73 -0.95
N VAL A 41 -11.56 15.04 -0.90
CA VAL A 41 -10.89 14.68 0.36
C VAL A 41 -10.62 15.93 1.21
N ARG A 42 -10.07 16.99 0.60
CA ARG A 42 -9.82 18.28 1.28
C ARG A 42 -11.08 18.89 1.89
N THR A 43 -12.24 18.75 1.23
CA THR A 43 -13.51 19.24 1.77
C THR A 43 -14.08 18.32 2.87
N ASN A 44 -13.92 17.01 2.72
CA ASN A 44 -14.53 15.99 3.58
C ASN A 44 -13.73 15.73 4.87
N VAL A 45 -12.42 15.95 4.87
CA VAL A 45 -11.50 15.63 5.98
C VAL A 45 -10.90 16.91 6.57
N LYS A 46 -11.74 17.72 7.23
CA LYS A 46 -11.36 19.05 7.72
C LYS A 46 -10.41 19.04 8.93
N ASN A 47 -10.36 17.94 9.67
CA ASN A 47 -9.55 17.81 10.89
C ASN A 47 -8.16 17.20 10.64
N GLN A 48 -7.76 16.96 9.39
CA GLN A 48 -6.47 16.37 9.04
C GLN A 48 -5.75 17.19 7.94
N SER A 49 -5.78 18.52 8.03
CA SER A 49 -5.23 19.42 6.99
C SER A 49 -3.79 19.07 6.60
N ALA A 50 -2.91 18.81 7.57
CA ALA A 50 -1.52 18.43 7.30
C ALA A 50 -1.40 17.10 6.53
N ALA A 51 -2.29 16.13 6.81
CA ALA A 51 -2.31 14.86 6.07
C ALA A 51 -2.80 15.06 4.64
N VAL A 52 -3.81 15.93 4.44
CA VAL A 52 -4.29 16.31 3.11
C VAL A 52 -3.19 17.02 2.32
N ASP A 53 -2.44 17.94 2.92
CA ASP A 53 -1.36 18.65 2.22
C ASP A 53 -0.20 17.72 1.83
N ARG A 54 0.11 16.72 2.67
CA ARG A 54 1.06 15.64 2.31
C ARG A 54 0.55 14.82 1.13
N LEU A 55 -0.73 14.42 1.18
CA LEU A 55 -1.36 13.64 0.12
C LEU A 55 -1.36 14.42 -1.21
N ASP A 56 -1.71 15.71 -1.21
CA ASP A 56 -1.63 16.58 -2.39
C ASP A 56 -0.21 16.62 -2.97
N THR A 57 0.80 16.74 -2.10
CA THR A 57 2.21 16.77 -2.51
C THR A 57 2.61 15.46 -3.18
N ASN A 58 2.22 14.32 -2.60
CA ASN A 58 2.52 12.99 -3.15
C ASN A 58 1.77 12.75 -4.46
N VAL A 59 0.51 13.19 -4.60
CA VAL A 59 -0.23 13.09 -5.87
C VAL A 59 0.42 13.95 -6.97
N ALA A 60 0.93 15.14 -6.64
CA ALA A 60 1.67 15.96 -7.59
C ALA A 60 3.02 15.30 -7.99
N ALA A 61 3.71 14.62 -7.07
CA ALA A 61 4.91 13.85 -7.40
C ALA A 61 4.57 12.64 -8.29
N LEU A 62 3.48 11.93 -8.00
CA LEU A 62 3.01 10.80 -8.79
C LEU A 62 2.67 11.21 -10.22
N GLU A 63 1.98 12.33 -10.40
CA GLU A 63 1.67 12.88 -11.73
C GLU A 63 2.93 13.16 -12.55
N ARG A 64 3.96 13.75 -11.93
CA ARG A 64 5.25 13.99 -12.61
C ARG A 64 5.91 12.67 -12.99
N ALA A 65 5.91 11.67 -12.11
CA ALA A 65 6.49 10.36 -12.38
C ALA A 65 5.78 9.63 -13.53
N VAL A 66 4.43 9.63 -13.55
CA VAL A 66 3.64 9.03 -14.63
C VAL A 66 3.86 9.78 -15.96
N THR A 67 3.88 11.11 -15.95
CA THR A 67 4.17 11.93 -17.13
C THR A 67 5.56 11.63 -17.71
N ALA A 68 6.56 11.50 -16.84
CA ALA A 68 7.92 11.14 -17.20
C ALA A 68 8.07 9.65 -17.58
N LYS A 69 7.02 8.83 -17.38
CA LYS A 69 7.04 7.37 -17.51
C LYS A 69 8.15 6.73 -16.67
N ASP A 70 8.44 7.33 -15.51
CA ASP A 70 9.37 6.79 -14.55
C ASP A 70 8.67 5.71 -13.72
N ARG A 71 8.84 4.44 -14.13
CA ARG A 71 8.21 3.28 -13.49
C ARG A 71 8.56 3.16 -12.01
N GLN A 72 9.82 3.38 -11.64
CA GLN A 72 10.23 3.24 -10.26
C GLN A 72 9.60 4.33 -9.40
N ALA A 73 9.70 5.59 -9.82
CA ALA A 73 9.12 6.71 -9.08
C ALA A 73 7.59 6.65 -9.03
N ALA A 74 6.94 6.21 -10.12
CA ALA A 74 5.49 6.08 -10.18
C ALA A 74 4.99 4.98 -9.21
N MET A 75 5.59 3.80 -9.24
CA MET A 75 5.25 2.73 -8.29
C MET A 75 5.48 3.17 -6.84
N GLN A 76 6.64 3.75 -6.52
CA GLN A 76 6.94 4.20 -5.16
C GLN A 76 5.93 5.25 -4.68
N THR A 77 5.65 6.27 -5.49
CA THR A 77 4.79 7.39 -5.08
C THR A 77 3.32 6.98 -5.03
N ALA A 78 2.88 6.09 -5.92
CA ALA A 78 1.54 5.51 -5.88
C ALA A 78 1.33 4.71 -4.58
N ASN A 79 2.31 3.89 -4.19
CA ASN A 79 2.24 3.15 -2.93
C ASN A 79 2.21 4.09 -1.72
N GLN A 80 2.97 5.18 -1.76
CA GLN A 80 2.94 6.20 -0.70
C GLN A 80 1.57 6.88 -0.58
N VAL A 81 0.87 7.12 -1.69
CA VAL A 81 -0.52 7.63 -1.67
C VAL A 81 -1.44 6.64 -0.95
N THR A 82 -1.32 5.34 -1.22
CA THR A 82 -2.10 4.30 -0.52
C THR A 82 -1.85 4.34 0.99
N LEU A 83 -0.58 4.42 1.42
CA LEU A 83 -0.25 4.53 2.85
C LEU A 83 -0.80 5.81 3.48
N ASP A 84 -0.74 6.93 2.76
CA ASP A 84 -1.25 8.20 3.24
C ASP A 84 -2.76 8.14 3.50
N VAL A 85 -3.50 7.60 2.54
CA VAL A 85 -4.94 7.37 2.65
C VAL A 85 -5.23 6.40 3.80
N ALA A 86 -4.53 5.26 3.88
CA ALA A 86 -4.72 4.28 4.95
C ALA A 86 -4.55 4.93 6.33
N ASN A 87 -3.51 5.73 6.53
CA ASN A 87 -3.29 6.46 7.78
C ASN A 87 -4.41 7.47 8.08
N MET A 88 -4.94 8.17 7.08
CA MET A 88 -6.08 9.07 7.27
C MET A 88 -7.37 8.33 7.65
N THR A 89 -7.50 7.06 7.25
CA THR A 89 -8.68 6.25 7.57
C THR A 89 -8.70 5.70 9.00
N THR A 90 -7.60 5.76 9.74
CA THR A 90 -7.48 5.30 11.15
C THR A 90 -8.50 5.94 12.09
N ALA A 91 -8.97 7.15 11.78
CA ALA A 91 -9.97 7.88 12.56
C ALA A 91 -11.41 7.33 12.39
N TYR A 92 -11.62 6.35 11.50
CA TYR A 92 -12.93 5.78 11.21
C TYR A 92 -13.02 4.33 11.66
N LYS A 93 -14.24 3.91 11.99
CA LYS A 93 -14.54 2.48 12.14
C LYS A 93 -14.58 1.84 10.74
N LEU A 94 -13.59 1.01 10.43
CA LEU A 94 -13.49 0.25 9.19
C LEU A 94 -13.93 -1.20 9.43
N SER A 95 -14.46 -1.84 8.39
CA SER A 95 -14.79 -3.28 8.44
C SER A 95 -13.51 -4.12 8.36
N VAL A 96 -12.63 -3.77 7.43
CA VAL A 96 -11.27 -4.29 7.31
C VAL A 96 -10.34 -3.44 8.18
N PRO A 97 -9.52 -4.02 9.09
CA PRO A 97 -8.54 -3.28 9.85
C PRO A 97 -7.51 -2.59 8.94
N VAL A 98 -7.12 -1.36 9.31
CA VAL A 98 -6.13 -0.58 8.53
C VAL A 98 -4.77 -1.30 8.43
N GLU A 99 -4.46 -2.15 9.40
CA GLU A 99 -3.26 -2.97 9.40
C GLU A 99 -3.23 -3.93 8.20
N VAL A 100 -4.38 -4.42 7.74
CA VAL A 100 -4.44 -5.29 6.54
C VAL A 100 -3.98 -4.51 5.31
N THR A 101 -4.51 -3.30 5.11
CA THR A 101 -4.07 -2.38 4.03
C THR A 101 -2.59 -2.01 4.15
N LYS A 102 -2.06 -1.87 5.37
CA LYS A 102 -0.62 -1.63 5.57
C LYS A 102 0.24 -2.82 5.17
N LEU A 103 -0.21 -4.06 5.41
CA LEU A 103 0.50 -5.24 4.93
C LEU A 103 0.58 -5.29 3.40
N ASP A 104 -0.49 -4.87 2.72
CA ASP A 104 -0.51 -4.73 1.27
C ASP A 104 0.51 -3.69 0.78
N TYR A 105 0.52 -2.51 1.42
CA TYR A 105 1.54 -1.48 1.20
C TYR A 105 2.97 -2.03 1.36
N TYR A 106 3.25 -2.78 2.43
CA TYR A 106 4.58 -3.35 2.65
C TYR A 106 4.94 -4.41 1.61
N GLY A 107 3.98 -5.23 1.16
CA GLY A 107 4.20 -6.16 0.06
C GLY A 107 4.64 -5.45 -1.23
N ARG A 108 3.99 -4.33 -1.57
CA ARG A 108 4.37 -3.48 -2.71
C ARG A 108 5.70 -2.76 -2.49
N GLU A 109 6.03 -2.35 -1.27
CA GLU A 109 7.33 -1.76 -0.93
C GLU A 109 8.48 -2.77 -1.09
N LEU A 110 8.29 -4.03 -0.69
CA LEU A 110 9.28 -5.08 -0.91
C LEU A 110 9.58 -5.21 -2.41
N GLU A 111 8.56 -5.18 -3.26
CA GLU A 111 8.74 -5.22 -4.72
C GLU A 111 9.52 -3.99 -5.23
N VAL A 112 9.13 -2.78 -4.82
CA VAL A 112 9.76 -1.51 -5.22
C VAL A 112 11.23 -1.49 -4.81
N TRP A 113 11.54 -1.78 -3.54
CA TRP A 113 12.90 -1.65 -3.03
C TRP A 113 13.82 -2.79 -3.45
N ALA A 114 13.25 -3.96 -3.74
CA ALA A 114 14.04 -5.03 -4.32
C ALA A 114 14.44 -4.71 -5.77
N GLN A 115 13.58 -4.06 -6.56
CA GLN A 115 13.96 -3.59 -7.90
C GLN A 115 15.06 -2.51 -7.84
N ALA A 116 14.96 -1.57 -6.88
CA ALA A 116 15.99 -0.56 -6.64
C ALA A 116 17.27 -1.10 -5.97
N LYS A 117 17.25 -2.35 -5.49
CA LYS A 117 18.33 -2.96 -4.69
C LYS A 117 18.68 -2.16 -3.43
N ASP A 118 17.70 -1.49 -2.82
CA ASP A 118 17.90 -0.72 -1.59
C ASP A 118 17.75 -1.63 -0.36
N ALA A 119 18.87 -2.14 0.13
CA ALA A 119 18.88 -3.05 1.28
C ALA A 119 18.38 -2.39 2.58
N ASN A 120 18.62 -1.10 2.78
CA ASN A 120 18.21 -0.41 4.00
C ASN A 120 16.69 -0.23 4.04
N LYS A 121 16.09 0.11 2.89
CA LYS A 121 14.64 0.18 2.75
C LYS A 121 13.99 -1.18 2.92
N LEU A 122 14.51 -2.23 2.27
CA LEU A 122 14.02 -3.60 2.44
C LEU A 122 14.01 -4.03 3.90
N GLN A 123 15.11 -3.82 4.63
CA GLN A 123 15.16 -4.15 6.05
C GLN A 123 14.17 -3.34 6.89
N THR A 124 13.92 -2.07 6.53
CA THR A 124 12.95 -1.23 7.21
C THR A 124 11.54 -1.74 6.98
N THR A 125 11.16 -2.00 5.72
CA THR A 125 9.87 -2.58 5.34
C THR A 125 9.64 -3.93 6.04
N THR A 126 10.66 -4.81 6.13
CA THR A 126 10.58 -6.07 6.88
C THR A 126 10.20 -5.87 8.35
N ARG A 127 10.85 -4.93 9.03
CA ARG A 127 10.56 -4.65 10.45
C ARG A 127 9.15 -4.08 10.64
N GLU A 128 8.75 -3.16 9.79
CA GLU A 128 7.43 -2.53 9.85
C GLU A 128 6.30 -3.54 9.54
N MET A 129 6.53 -4.43 8.58
CA MET A 129 5.62 -5.54 8.27
C MET A 129 5.47 -6.48 9.48
N ARG A 130 6.59 -6.92 10.09
CA ARG A 130 6.56 -7.76 11.30
C ARG A 130 5.78 -7.10 12.43
N GLN A 131 6.07 -5.84 12.74
CA GLN A 131 5.37 -5.11 13.82
C GLN A 131 3.86 -4.97 13.55
N THR A 132 3.50 -4.68 12.30
CA THR A 132 2.11 -4.58 11.88
C THR A 132 1.40 -5.93 11.98
N TRP A 133 2.09 -7.00 11.56
CA TRP A 133 1.59 -8.36 11.67
C TRP A 133 1.38 -8.77 13.13
N ASP A 134 2.34 -8.53 14.02
CA ASP A 134 2.23 -8.91 15.43
C ASP A 134 0.99 -8.27 16.10
N SER A 135 0.65 -7.04 15.72
CA SER A 135 -0.57 -6.34 16.17
C SER A 135 -1.85 -6.95 15.59
N LEU A 136 -1.86 -7.27 14.29
CA LEU A 136 -3.03 -7.76 13.57
C LEU A 136 -3.31 -9.25 13.81
N ARG A 137 -2.26 -10.04 14.04
CA ARG A 137 -2.29 -11.51 14.11
C ARG A 137 -3.36 -12.06 15.06
N PRO A 138 -3.56 -11.56 16.30
CA PRO A 138 -4.61 -12.06 17.19
C PRO A 138 -6.02 -11.94 16.57
N THR A 139 -6.30 -10.83 15.89
CA THR A 139 -7.58 -10.58 15.22
C THR A 139 -7.80 -11.56 14.06
N ILE A 140 -6.76 -11.81 13.26
CA ILE A 140 -6.83 -12.78 12.18
C ILE A 140 -6.98 -14.20 12.73
N ALA A 141 -6.21 -14.59 13.75
CA ALA A 141 -6.27 -15.92 14.35
C ALA A 141 -7.64 -16.23 14.94
N ALA A 142 -8.33 -15.24 15.51
CA ALA A 142 -9.70 -15.38 16.00
C ALA A 142 -10.73 -15.65 14.88
N LYS A 143 -10.46 -15.18 13.65
CA LYS A 143 -11.31 -15.40 12.47
C LYS A 143 -10.91 -16.66 11.69
N SER A 144 -9.62 -16.87 11.49
CA SER A 144 -9.03 -18.03 10.84
C SER A 144 -7.60 -18.26 11.32
N ALA A 145 -7.41 -19.30 12.15
CA ALA A 145 -6.08 -19.75 12.56
C ALA A 145 -5.24 -20.25 11.37
N ALA A 146 -5.89 -20.71 10.29
CA ALA A 146 -5.21 -21.18 9.09
C ALA A 146 -4.57 -20.03 8.31
N GLU A 147 -5.32 -18.94 8.04
CA GLU A 147 -4.76 -17.76 7.36
C GLU A 147 -3.71 -17.07 8.24
N ALA A 148 -3.90 -17.00 9.56
CA ALA A 148 -2.87 -16.50 10.46
C ALA A 148 -1.55 -17.27 10.34
N LYS A 149 -1.62 -18.61 10.27
CA LYS A 149 -0.43 -19.45 10.12
C LYS A 149 0.25 -19.30 8.76
N LYS A 150 -0.52 -19.10 7.68
CA LYS A 150 0.04 -18.84 6.35
C LYS A 150 0.81 -17.53 6.34
N PHE A 151 0.22 -16.46 6.88
CA PHE A 151 0.88 -15.16 6.93
C PHE A 151 2.08 -15.16 7.91
N ASP A 152 2.02 -15.89 9.02
CA ASP A 152 3.19 -16.13 9.90
C ASP A 152 4.39 -16.68 9.09
N ALA A 153 4.15 -17.64 8.21
CA ALA A 153 5.19 -18.23 7.38
C ALA A 153 5.75 -17.26 6.33
N LEU A 154 4.91 -16.36 5.80
CA LEU A 154 5.34 -15.33 4.85
C LEU A 154 6.19 -14.27 5.53
N VAL A 155 5.79 -13.77 6.70
CA VAL A 155 6.61 -12.84 7.49
C VAL A 155 7.97 -13.46 7.83
N ALA A 156 8.01 -14.73 8.24
CA ALA A 156 9.27 -15.43 8.50
C ALA A 156 10.15 -15.54 7.23
N GLN A 157 9.56 -15.75 6.05
CA GLN A 157 10.31 -15.77 4.79
C GLN A 157 10.88 -14.39 4.44
N VAL A 158 10.12 -13.31 4.67
CA VAL A 158 10.60 -11.93 4.50
C VAL A 158 11.77 -11.63 5.43
N GLU A 159 11.72 -12.08 6.70
CA GLU A 159 12.81 -11.90 7.67
C GLU A 159 14.07 -12.69 7.31
N LEU A 160 13.93 -13.85 6.65
CA LEU A 160 15.05 -14.67 6.20
C LEU A 160 15.66 -14.19 4.87
N ALA A 161 14.99 -13.28 4.16
CA ALA A 161 15.46 -12.77 2.87
C ALA A 161 16.73 -11.90 3.05
N LYS A 162 17.78 -12.23 2.29
CA LYS A 162 19.09 -11.56 2.37
C LYS A 162 19.41 -10.72 1.15
N THR A 163 18.85 -11.10 0.00
CA THR A 163 19.10 -10.45 -1.28
C THR A 163 17.81 -9.87 -1.84
N SER A 164 17.93 -8.86 -2.71
CA SER A 164 16.78 -8.31 -3.43
C SER A 164 16.00 -9.39 -4.20
N ALA A 165 16.67 -10.42 -4.71
CA ALA A 165 16.00 -11.52 -5.38
C ALA A 165 15.15 -12.36 -4.41
N ASP A 166 15.58 -12.53 -3.16
CA ASP A 166 14.78 -13.23 -2.15
C ASP A 166 13.52 -12.43 -1.80
N TYR A 167 13.66 -11.11 -1.62
CA TYR A 167 12.53 -10.21 -1.39
C TYR A 167 11.53 -10.20 -2.57
N GLN A 168 12.02 -10.18 -3.82
CA GLN A 168 11.15 -10.27 -5.01
C GLN A 168 10.31 -11.56 -5.03
N ARG A 169 10.89 -12.69 -4.61
CA ARG A 169 10.19 -13.98 -4.61
C ARG A 169 9.05 -14.04 -3.60
N VAL A 170 9.18 -13.33 -2.47
CA VAL A 170 8.17 -13.36 -1.39
C VAL A 170 7.15 -12.22 -1.47
N ALA A 171 7.46 -11.11 -2.17
CA ALA A 171 6.56 -9.96 -2.28
C ALA A 171 5.17 -10.33 -2.83
N LYS A 172 5.10 -11.06 -3.96
CA LYS A 172 3.81 -11.49 -4.53
C LYS A 172 3.03 -12.43 -3.59
N PRO A 173 3.63 -13.50 -3.03
CA PRO A 173 2.96 -14.33 -2.03
C PRO A 173 2.41 -13.55 -0.82
N VAL A 174 3.10 -12.49 -0.37
CA VAL A 174 2.57 -11.60 0.67
C VAL A 174 1.29 -10.92 0.19
N LEU A 175 1.31 -10.27 -0.97
CA LEU A 175 0.14 -9.57 -1.54
C LEU A 175 -1.05 -10.53 -1.74
N ASP A 176 -0.79 -11.69 -2.35
CA ASP A 176 -1.83 -12.71 -2.60
C ASP A 176 -2.47 -13.23 -1.30
N GLU A 177 -1.72 -13.28 -0.19
CA GLU A 177 -2.27 -13.67 1.11
C GLU A 177 -2.99 -12.51 1.80
N VAL A 178 -2.57 -11.26 1.62
CA VAL A 178 -3.31 -10.09 2.13
C VAL A 178 -4.74 -10.08 1.55
N ASP A 179 -4.92 -10.38 0.27
CA ASP A 179 -6.25 -10.54 -0.33
C ASP A 179 -7.12 -11.59 0.42
N ASN A 180 -6.49 -12.65 0.95
CA ASN A 180 -7.20 -13.66 1.73
C ASN A 180 -7.54 -13.15 3.14
N LEU A 181 -6.67 -12.35 3.75
CA LEU A 181 -6.93 -11.70 5.03
C LEU A 181 -8.11 -10.73 4.92
N GLU A 182 -8.19 -9.94 3.85
CA GLU A 182 -9.29 -8.98 3.61
C GLU A 182 -10.66 -9.67 3.52
N LYS A 183 -10.74 -10.83 2.86
CA LYS A 183 -11.97 -11.61 2.73
C LYS A 183 -12.55 -12.08 4.07
N LEU A 184 -11.77 -12.11 5.15
CA LEU A 184 -12.26 -12.46 6.50
C LEU A 184 -13.14 -11.36 7.13
N PHE A 185 -13.25 -10.20 6.49
CA PHE A 185 -13.99 -9.02 6.97
C PHE A 185 -15.10 -8.56 6.02
N GLN A 186 -15.31 -9.28 4.91
CA GLN A 186 -16.40 -9.07 3.96
C GLN A 186 -17.58 -10.01 4.29
#